data_AF-A0A0R2RMC9-F1
#
_entry.id   AF-A0A0R2RMC9-F1
#
_cell.length_a   1.000
_cell.length_b   1.000
_cell.length_c   1.000
_cell.angle_alpha   90.00
_cell.angle_beta   90.00
_cell.angle_gamma   90.00
#
_symmetry.space_group_name_H-M   'P 1'
#
loop_
_entity.id
_entity.type
_entity.pdbx_description
1 polymer ?
#
loop_
_entity_poly.entity_id
_entity_poly.type
_entity_poly.pdbx_seq_one_letter_code
_entity_poly.pdbx_strand_id
1 'polypeptide(L)'
;MLAGTPESVDLVKIKEELSVHVPEELKQYILPDNTVTEIKYPVTKYPNKIKSVKLDRTPTLEGTLLGIKGQYLLLDEDRVFNIRSHEGFISEFSVQEVAQGTLF
;
A
#
# COMPACT_ATOMS: atom_id res chain seq x y z
N MET A 1 0.15 1.54 9.08
CA MET A 1 0.04 1.51 7.60
C MET A 1 0.04 0.09 7.01
N LEU A 2 0.84 -0.87 7.51
CA LEU A 2 0.79 -2.26 7.03
C LEU A 2 0.12 -3.25 8.00
N ALA A 3 0.13 -2.93 9.29
CA ALA A 3 -0.59 -3.64 10.34
C ALA A 3 -1.44 -2.64 11.14
N GLY A 4 -2.49 -3.15 11.79
CA GLY A 4 -3.44 -2.39 12.60
C GLY A 4 -4.73 -2.02 11.86
N THR A 5 -5.82 -1.92 12.61
CA THR A 5 -7.11 -1.42 12.15
C THR A 5 -7.14 0.10 12.41
N PRO A 6 -7.19 0.94 11.36
CA PRO A 6 -7.32 2.38 11.59
C PRO A 6 -8.67 2.69 12.24
N GLU A 7 -8.69 3.71 13.09
CA GLU A 7 -9.94 4.21 13.65
C GLU A 7 -10.81 4.80 12.54
N SER A 8 -12.13 4.64 12.68
CA SER A 8 -13.08 5.26 11.77
C SER A 8 -13.09 6.77 12.03
N VAL A 9 -12.84 7.55 10.98
CA VAL A 9 -12.86 9.02 11.02
C VAL A 9 -13.80 9.55 9.95
N ASP A 10 -14.50 10.63 10.27
CA ASP A 10 -15.34 11.34 9.32
C ASP A 10 -14.49 12.37 8.55
N LEU A 11 -14.06 11.97 7.35
CA LEU A 11 -13.21 12.81 6.50
C LEU A 11 -13.92 14.07 6.01
N VAL A 12 -15.26 14.03 5.88
CA VAL A 12 -16.05 15.16 5.40
C VAL A 12 -16.11 16.22 6.51
N LYS A 13 -16.42 15.79 7.73
CA LYS A 13 -16.40 16.68 8.90
C LYS A 13 -15.03 17.33 9.11
N ILE A 14 -13.95 16.55 9.02
CA ILE A 14 -12.58 17.09 9.15
C ILE A 14 -12.28 18.12 8.06
N LYS A 15 -12.71 17.87 6.81
CA LYS A 15 -12.55 18.82 5.72
C LYS A 15 -13.28 20.14 6.00
N GLU A 16 -14.51 20.09 6.50
CA GLU A 16 -15.29 21.28 6.86
C GLU A 16 -14.61 22.09 7.97
N GLU A 17 -14.16 21.41 9.03
CA GLU A 17 -13.44 22.02 10.16
C GLU A 17 -12.11 22.66 9.73
N LEU A 18 -11.39 22.08 8.78
CA LEU A 18 -10.12 22.65 8.30
C LEU A 18 -10.32 23.76 7.26
N SER A 19 -11.43 23.73 6.53
CA SER A 19 -11.72 24.71 5.47
C SER A 19 -11.87 26.13 6.00
N VAL A 20 -12.30 26.32 7.25
CA VAL A 20 -12.40 27.66 7.86
C VAL A 20 -11.03 28.31 8.12
N HIS A 21 -9.95 27.53 8.16
CA HIS A 21 -8.59 28.01 8.37
C HIS A 21 -7.85 28.33 7.07
N VAL A 22 -8.45 28.05 5.91
CA VAL A 22 -7.86 28.34 4.59
C VAL A 22 -7.99 29.83 4.29
N PRO A 23 -6.88 30.53 3.92
CA PRO A 23 -6.91 31.92 3.49
C PRO A 23 -7.92 32.17 2.36
N GLU A 24 -8.54 33.36 2.35
CA GLU A 24 -9.61 33.68 1.40
C GLU A 24 -9.16 33.51 -0.05
N GLU A 25 -7.94 33.94 -0.40
CA GLU A 25 -7.40 33.77 -1.75
C GLU A 25 -7.28 32.30 -2.21
N LEU A 26 -7.19 31.36 -1.26
CA LEU A 26 -7.02 29.93 -1.53
C LEU A 26 -8.32 29.13 -1.48
N LYS A 27 -9.41 29.69 -0.94
CA LYS A 27 -10.70 28.97 -0.81
C LYS A 27 -11.26 28.48 -2.14
N GLN A 28 -10.96 29.18 -3.23
CA GLN A 28 -11.34 28.78 -4.59
C GLN A 28 -10.82 27.40 -5.00
N TYR A 29 -9.74 26.90 -4.36
CA TYR A 29 -9.16 25.58 -4.64
C TYR A 29 -9.77 24.45 -3.82
N ILE A 30 -10.69 24.76 -2.90
CA ILE A 30 -11.42 23.74 -2.14
C ILE A 30 -12.45 23.11 -3.07
N LEU A 31 -12.25 21.83 -3.39
CA LEU A 31 -13.19 21.08 -4.22
C LEU A 31 -14.54 20.95 -3.48
N PRO A 32 -15.68 21.17 -4.15
CA PRO A 32 -16.99 20.97 -3.53
C PRO A 32 -17.36 19.50 -3.35
N ASP A 33 -16.72 18.60 -4.10
CA ASP A 33 -16.93 17.16 -3.99
C ASP A 33 -16.38 16.63 -2.66
N ASN A 34 -17.25 15.92 -1.93
CA ASN A 34 -16.98 15.29 -0.64
C ASN A 34 -17.02 13.76 -0.73
N THR A 35 -17.10 13.21 -1.94
CA THR A 35 -17.11 11.76 -2.16
C THR A 35 -15.80 11.16 -1.67
N VAL A 36 -15.88 10.35 -0.62
CA VAL A 36 -14.72 9.63 -0.08
C VAL A 36 -14.40 8.46 -1.01
N THR A 37 -13.21 8.50 -1.60
CA THR A 37 -12.69 7.39 -2.40
C THR A 37 -12.20 6.27 -1.48
N GLU A 38 -12.93 5.16 -1.43
CA GLU A 38 -12.50 3.95 -0.74
C GLU A 38 -11.46 3.20 -1.60
N ILE A 39 -10.25 3.01 -1.07
CA ILE A 39 -9.19 2.26 -1.74
C ILE A 39 -9.13 0.84 -1.16
N LYS A 40 -9.46 -0.15 -1.99
CA LYS A 40 -9.34 -1.57 -1.65
C LYS A 40 -8.07 -2.14 -2.26
N TYR A 41 -7.16 -2.56 -1.40
CA TYR A 41 -5.90 -3.15 -1.81
C TYR A 41 -6.08 -4.65 -2.06
N PRO A 42 -5.54 -5.22 -3.16
CA PRO A 42 -5.61 -6.65 -3.42
C PRO A 42 -4.58 -7.35 -2.54
N VAL A 43 -5.03 -7.80 -1.37
CA VAL A 43 -4.21 -8.51 -0.39
C VAL A 43 -4.94 -9.76 0.06
N THR A 44 -4.34 -10.91 -0.23
CA THR A 44 -4.84 -12.22 0.20
C THR A 44 -4.55 -12.45 1.68
N LYS A 45 -3.36 -12.03 2.15
CA LYS A 45 -2.94 -12.21 3.54
C LYS A 45 -2.03 -11.07 3.98
N TYR A 46 -2.37 -10.46 5.11
CA TYR A 46 -1.50 -9.50 5.79
C TYR A 46 -0.47 -10.20 6.67
N PRO A 47 0.75 -9.66 6.79
CA PRO A 47 1.80 -10.21 7.62
C PRO A 47 1.44 -10.07 9.10
N ASN A 48 1.68 -11.13 9.89
CA ASN A 48 1.51 -11.06 11.34
C ASN A 48 2.60 -10.18 11.98
N LYS A 49 3.84 -10.31 11.50
CA LYS A 49 4.99 -9.51 11.93
C LYS A 49 5.80 -9.03 10.74
N ILE A 50 5.80 -7.73 10.50
CA ILE A 50 6.48 -7.13 9.34
C ILE A 50 8.00 -7.43 9.36
N LYS A 51 8.47 -8.16 8.36
CA LYS A 51 9.91 -8.34 8.07
C LYS A 51 10.27 -7.57 6.80
N SER A 52 10.86 -6.39 6.96
CA SER A 52 11.28 -5.58 5.82
C SER A 52 12.49 -6.19 5.13
N VAL A 53 12.41 -6.40 3.81
CA VAL A 53 13.51 -6.92 2.99
C VAL A 53 14.18 -5.78 2.24
N LYS A 54 15.52 -5.83 2.14
CA LYS A 54 16.32 -4.86 1.40
C LYS A 54 17.27 -5.53 0.41
N LEU A 55 17.32 -5.02 -0.82
CA LEU A 55 18.23 -5.53 -1.86
C LEU A 55 19.71 -5.36 -1.47
N ASP A 56 20.05 -4.32 -0.70
CA ASP A 56 21.43 -4.10 -0.19
C ASP A 56 22.00 -5.31 0.57
N ARG A 57 21.14 -6.04 1.29
CA ARG A 57 21.53 -7.19 2.12
C ARG A 57 21.18 -8.53 1.45
N THR A 58 20.20 -8.51 0.57
CA THR A 58 19.64 -9.70 -0.06
C THR A 58 19.38 -9.35 -1.54
N PRO A 59 20.40 -9.45 -2.40
CA PRO A 59 20.33 -8.96 -3.77
C PRO A 59 19.33 -9.73 -4.65
N THR A 60 18.97 -10.95 -4.24
CA THR A 60 17.95 -11.77 -4.88
C THR A 60 16.77 -11.95 -3.95
N LEU A 61 15.58 -11.54 -4.39
CA LEU A 61 14.34 -11.67 -3.66
C LEU A 61 13.37 -12.55 -4.43
N GLU A 62 13.08 -13.73 -3.88
CA GLU A 62 12.09 -14.66 -4.41
C GLU A 62 11.04 -14.95 -3.32
N GLY A 63 9.81 -15.22 -3.75
CA GLY A 63 8.70 -15.58 -2.87
C GLY A 63 7.35 -15.48 -3.54
N THR A 64 6.32 -15.93 -2.84
CA THR A 64 4.93 -15.82 -3.30
C THR A 64 4.40 -14.42 -3.02
N LEU A 65 3.89 -13.73 -4.06
CA LEU A 65 3.20 -12.45 -3.88
C LEU A 65 1.82 -12.67 -3.25
N LEU A 66 1.65 -12.22 -2.01
CA LEU A 66 0.41 -12.32 -1.23
C LEU A 66 -0.46 -11.06 -1.34
N GLY A 67 0.07 -9.98 -1.89
CA GLY A 67 -0.69 -8.77 -2.16
C GLY A 67 0.16 -7.53 -2.37
N ILE A 68 -0.52 -6.42 -2.65
CA ILE A 68 0.09 -5.09 -2.74
C ILE A 68 -0.68 -4.12 -1.86
N LYS A 69 0.02 -3.23 -1.14
CA LYS A 69 -0.59 -2.13 -0.40
C LYS A 69 0.22 -0.85 -0.59
N GLY A 70 -0.25 0.03 -1.47
CA GLY A 70 0.49 1.22 -1.87
C GLY A 70 1.86 0.84 -2.46
N GLN A 71 2.94 1.31 -1.85
CA GLN A 71 4.32 1.03 -2.28
C GLN A 71 4.90 -0.31 -1.79
N TYR A 72 4.10 -1.12 -1.11
CA TYR A 72 4.58 -2.35 -0.48
C TYR A 72 4.07 -3.59 -1.21
N LEU A 73 4.99 -4.46 -1.60
CA LEU A 73 4.70 -5.83 -1.99
C LEU A 73 4.74 -6.70 -0.73
N LEU A 74 3.69 -7.49 -0.52
CA LEU A 74 3.60 -8.43 0.59
C LEU A 74 3.96 -9.81 0.06
N LEU A 75 5.00 -10.42 0.63
CA LEU A 75 5.48 -11.74 0.26
C LEU A 75 5.18 -12.74 1.38
N ASP A 76 5.39 -14.03 1.09
CA ASP A 76 5.38 -15.09 2.09
C ASP A 76 6.35 -14.84 3.27
N GLU A 77 6.13 -15.61 4.35
CA GLU A 77 6.91 -15.54 5.60
C GLU A 77 6.90 -14.18 6.32
N ASP A 78 5.81 -13.42 6.14
CA ASP A 78 5.61 -12.06 6.64
C ASP A 78 6.63 -11.04 6.08
N ARG A 79 7.25 -11.34 4.94
CA ARG A 79 8.20 -10.45 4.26
C ARG A 79 7.46 -9.31 3.57
N VAL A 80 7.99 -8.11 3.70
CA VAL A 80 7.46 -6.91 3.05
C VAL A 80 8.57 -6.22 2.29
N PHE A 81 8.31 -5.93 1.03
CA PHE A 81 9.23 -5.23 0.16
C PHE A 81 8.69 -3.84 -0.17
N ASN A 82 9.39 -2.80 0.27
CA ASN A 82 9.08 -1.42 -0.11
C ASN A 82 9.79 -1.09 -1.43
N ILE A 83 9.04 -0.98 -2.51
CA ILE A 83 9.63 -0.78 -3.84
C ILE A 83 10.33 0.58 -3.94
N ARG A 84 9.79 1.62 -3.29
CA ARG A 84 10.36 2.97 -3.33
C ARG A 84 11.72 3.04 -2.64
N SER A 85 11.96 2.21 -1.62
CA SER A 85 13.26 2.18 -0.93
C SER A 85 14.40 1.63 -1.78
N HIS A 86 14.09 1.11 -2.98
CA HIS A 86 15.03 0.50 -3.91
C HIS A 86 15.01 1.20 -5.27
N GLU A 87 14.61 2.47 -5.30
CA GLU A 87 14.79 3.30 -6.49
C GLU A 87 16.27 3.40 -6.87
N GLY A 88 16.58 3.37 -8.17
CA GLY A 88 17.95 3.42 -8.68
C GLY A 88 18.63 2.06 -8.90
N PHE A 89 18.01 0.95 -8.49
CA PHE A 89 18.49 -0.39 -8.84
C PHE A 89 18.11 -0.76 -10.27
N ILE A 90 19.04 -1.38 -11.00
CA ILE A 90 18.73 -2.13 -12.22
C ILE A 90 18.54 -3.58 -11.79
N SER A 91 17.38 -4.15 -12.10
CA SER A 91 17.01 -5.49 -11.63
C SER A 91 16.33 -6.27 -12.73
N GLU A 92 16.57 -7.57 -12.74
CA GLU A 92 15.80 -8.53 -13.52
C GLU A 92 14.57 -8.95 -12.72
N PHE A 93 13.44 -9.12 -13.40
CA PHE A 93 12.18 -9.52 -12.78
C PHE A 93 11.55 -10.63 -13.59
N SER A 94 11.12 -11.68 -12.91
CA SER A 94 10.42 -12.81 -13.51
C SER A 94 9.24 -13.23 -12.64
N VAL A 95 8.22 -13.78 -13.27
CA VAL A 95 7.02 -14.30 -12.62
C VAL A 95 6.77 -15.69 -13.18
N GLN A 96 6.39 -16.62 -12.31
CA GLN A 96 5.92 -17.94 -12.68
C GLN A 96 4.51 -18.12 -12.12
N GLU A 97 3.56 -18.45 -12.98
CA GLU A 97 2.23 -18.88 -12.52
C GLU A 97 2.34 -20.30 -11.99
N VAL A 98 2.00 -20.48 -10.71
CA VAL A 98 1.82 -21.81 -10.16
C VAL A 98 0.43 -22.26 -10.59
N ALA A 99 0.37 -23.16 -11.57
CA ALA A 99 -0.88 -23.81 -11.95
C ALA A 99 -1.49 -24.45 -10.69
N GLN A 100 -2.59 -23.88 -10.20
CA GLN A 100 -3.42 -24.56 -9.22
C GLN A 100 -4.03 -25.75 -9.94
N GLY A 101 -3.41 -26.93 -9.78
CA GLY A 101 -3.95 -28.17 -10.32
C GLY A 101 -5.40 -28.29 -9.89
N THR A 102 -6.31 -28.32 -10.85
CA THR A 102 -7.70 -28.68 -10.64
C THR A 102 -7.72 -30.09 -10.08
N LEU A 103 -7.87 -30.22 -8.77
CA LEU A 103 -8.23 -31.48 -8.11
C LEU A 103 -9.75 -31.67 -8.22
N PHE A 104 -10.29 -31.69 -9.43
CA PHE A 104 -11.61 -32.23 -9.79
C PHE A 104 -11.60 -32.61 -11.27
#